data_AF-E1Z570-F1
#
_entry.id   AF-E1Z570-F1
#
_cell.length_a   1.000
_cell.length_b   1.000
_cell.length_c   1.000
_cell.angle_alpha   90.00
_cell.angle_beta   90.00
_cell.angle_gamma   90.00
#
_symmetry.space_group_name_H-M   'P 1'
#
loop_
_entity.id
_entity.type
_entity.pdbx_description
1 polymer ?
#
loop_
_entity_poly.entity_id
_entity_poly.type
_entity_poly.pdbx_seq_one_letter_code
_entity_poly.pdbx_strand_id
1 'polypeptide(L)'
;MAPTAAPWAKPGVAGPGSSAPLPAVSRGELTKAPWAAVSGPALTGRPVEAAVPRAQPRLPSVPSADFSGHAFVPAAKRILSTDHLKQFLRSDVACDLVSFILALNKAVKGKQLSDPCEESEAVRKLVGVLDMLWRWVDEIPAAAHTLRYGNPAFRTWSLQMTQQAPQLVASVLPAGLQAAAGELAGYFADSFGNATRIDYGTGHETTFCALLYCLAKLGVVGEGDAQALVTRVFARYLELMRKIQTTYWLEPAGSHGVWGLDDYQFLPFVWGSAQLVDHPFIKPSSIHSREVLEGYACEYLYLGAIKFVKQVKKGPLQETSPMLVDISGIPMWSKVNSGMVKMYQAEVLAKFPIMQHFLFGSLIDFSPAAPAAAVDAPAPQRAPPAAGAAGAPGVQPSPAAATGT
;
A
#
# COMPACT_ATOMS: atom_id res chain seq x y z
N MET A 1 41.32 7.02 -1.32
CA MET A 1 40.74 7.13 0.03
C MET A 1 40.08 5.80 0.37
N ALA A 2 40.44 5.18 1.49
CA ALA A 2 39.85 3.92 1.91
C ALA A 2 38.38 4.14 2.34
N PRO A 3 37.45 3.22 2.06
CA PRO A 3 36.06 3.33 2.50
C PRO A 3 35.97 3.16 4.02
N THR A 4 35.26 4.07 4.68
CA THR A 4 35.00 4.05 6.12
C THR A 4 34.17 2.82 6.48
N ALA A 5 34.74 1.90 7.26
CA ALA A 5 34.04 0.73 7.78
C ALA A 5 32.99 1.15 8.83
N ALA A 6 31.84 0.49 8.84
CA ALA A 6 30.83 0.70 9.88
C ALA A 6 31.30 0.06 11.21
N PRO A 7 31.35 0.80 12.35
CA PRO A 7 31.99 0.33 13.59
C PRO A 7 31.33 -0.86 14.31
N TRP A 8 30.22 -1.39 13.79
CA TRP A 8 29.39 -2.40 14.47
C TRP A 8 29.66 -3.85 14.01
N ALA A 9 30.52 -4.07 13.03
CA ALA A 9 30.95 -5.43 12.68
C ALA A 9 32.04 -5.88 13.67
N LYS A 10 31.67 -6.63 14.72
CA LYS A 10 32.65 -7.38 15.53
C LYS A 10 32.59 -8.88 15.23
N PRO A 11 33.74 -9.59 15.28
CA PRO A 11 33.83 -11.03 15.01
C PRO A 11 33.28 -11.83 16.19
N GLY A 12 32.50 -12.87 15.89
CA GLY A 12 31.86 -13.71 16.92
C GLY A 12 32.87 -14.47 17.78
N VAL A 13 32.66 -14.44 19.10
CA VAL A 13 33.30 -15.34 20.07
C VAL A 13 32.21 -16.16 20.72
N ALA A 14 32.30 -17.48 20.60
CA ALA A 14 31.37 -18.43 21.20
C ALA A 14 31.69 -18.64 22.70
N GLY A 15 30.67 -18.62 23.54
CA GLY A 15 30.72 -19.02 24.95
C GLY A 15 29.52 -19.92 25.31
N PRO A 16 29.64 -20.88 26.25
CA PRO A 16 28.74 -22.02 26.34
C PRO A 16 27.62 -21.87 27.38
N GLY A 17 26.44 -22.39 27.03
CA GLY A 17 25.56 -23.15 27.94
C GLY A 17 24.54 -22.41 28.80
N SER A 18 23.25 -22.53 28.45
CA SER A 18 22.19 -22.91 29.40
C SER A 18 20.93 -23.34 28.61
N SER A 19 20.49 -24.56 28.90
CA SER A 19 19.47 -25.32 28.17
C SER A 19 18.08 -25.16 28.80
N ALA A 20 17.13 -24.66 28.01
CA ALA A 20 15.72 -25.02 28.11
C ALA A 20 15.15 -25.00 26.68
N PRO A 21 14.54 -26.10 26.18
CA PRO A 21 13.98 -26.11 24.84
C PRO A 21 12.68 -25.30 24.85
N LEU A 22 12.70 -24.15 24.18
CA LEU A 22 11.48 -23.47 23.77
C LEU A 22 10.68 -24.41 22.84
N PRO A 23 9.34 -24.37 22.89
CA PRO A 23 8.49 -25.24 22.08
C PRO A 23 8.85 -25.11 20.59
N ALA A 24 9.02 -26.27 19.94
CA ALA A 24 9.42 -26.35 18.54
C ALA A 24 8.33 -25.78 17.64
N VAL A 25 8.46 -24.50 17.28
CA VAL A 25 7.74 -23.93 16.14
C VAL A 25 8.48 -24.38 14.88
N SER A 26 7.77 -25.08 13.99
CA SER A 26 8.30 -25.64 12.75
C SER A 26 9.07 -24.59 11.95
N ARG A 27 10.41 -24.74 11.86
CA ARG A 27 11.33 -23.80 11.21
C ARG A 27 11.17 -23.70 9.68
N GLY A 28 10.32 -24.51 9.06
CA GLY A 28 10.28 -24.68 7.59
C GLY A 28 9.10 -24.06 6.85
N GLU A 29 8.05 -23.59 7.54
CA GLU A 29 6.82 -23.12 6.88
C GLU A 29 6.62 -21.60 6.89
N LEU A 30 7.35 -20.86 7.73
CA LEU A 30 7.09 -19.44 8.00
C LEU A 30 7.64 -18.45 6.96
N THR A 31 8.37 -18.91 5.93
CA THR A 31 9.03 -18.01 4.97
C THR A 31 8.50 -18.10 3.54
N LYS A 32 7.81 -19.20 3.16
CA LYS A 32 7.26 -19.35 1.81
C LYS A 32 6.33 -18.21 1.48
N ALA A 33 6.50 -17.60 0.30
CA ALA A 33 5.58 -16.56 -0.17
C ALA A 33 4.12 -17.06 0.01
N PRO A 34 3.26 -16.34 0.75
CA PRO A 34 2.00 -16.91 1.25
C PRO A 34 1.03 -17.38 0.16
N TRP A 35 1.29 -17.00 -1.09
CA TRP A 35 0.52 -17.36 -2.28
C TRP A 35 1.27 -18.32 -3.24
N ALA A 36 2.45 -18.82 -2.88
CA ALA A 36 3.23 -19.73 -3.71
C ALA A 36 2.79 -21.20 -3.60
N ALA A 37 1.99 -21.57 -2.59
CA ALA A 37 1.41 -22.91 -2.49
C ALA A 37 0.08 -23.00 -3.26
N VAL A 38 -0.09 -24.05 -4.07
CA VAL A 38 -1.35 -24.36 -4.76
C VAL A 38 -2.45 -24.75 -3.74
N SER A 39 -2.05 -25.25 -2.57
CA SER A 39 -2.93 -25.60 -1.46
C SER A 39 -2.13 -25.51 -0.16
N GLY A 40 -2.36 -24.48 0.66
CA GLY A 40 -1.70 -24.32 1.96
C GLY A 40 -2.26 -23.11 2.70
N PRO A 41 -2.41 -23.16 4.03
CA PRO A 41 -2.99 -22.07 4.79
C PRO A 41 -2.13 -20.81 4.64
N ALA A 42 -2.77 -19.65 4.50
CA ALA A 42 -2.08 -18.36 4.54
C ALA A 42 -1.21 -18.28 5.80
N LEU A 43 -0.05 -17.61 5.70
CA LEU A 43 0.96 -17.47 6.76
C LEU A 43 0.43 -16.88 8.10
N THR A 44 -0.83 -16.46 8.14
CA THR A 44 -1.58 -16.30 9.37
C THR A 44 -2.85 -17.14 9.25
N GLY A 45 -3.10 -18.03 10.22
CA GLY A 45 -4.23 -18.96 10.24
C GLY A 45 -5.61 -18.29 10.43
N ARG A 46 -5.88 -17.20 9.71
CA ARG A 46 -7.21 -16.62 9.53
C ARG A 46 -7.37 -16.24 8.07
N PRO A 47 -8.51 -16.59 7.43
CA PRO A 47 -8.89 -15.94 6.19
C PRO A 47 -8.84 -14.44 6.43
N VAL A 48 -8.23 -13.69 5.51
CA VAL A 48 -8.29 -12.22 5.51
C VAL A 48 -9.75 -11.86 5.27
N GLU A 49 -10.52 -11.74 6.35
CA GLU A 49 -11.95 -11.37 6.36
C GLU A 49 -12.18 -9.91 5.91
N ALA A 50 -11.12 -9.23 5.45
CA ALA A 50 -11.08 -7.83 5.08
C ALA A 50 -10.28 -7.58 3.79
N ALA A 51 -10.37 -8.47 2.80
CA ALA A 51 -9.98 -8.07 1.45
C ALA A 51 -10.87 -6.91 1.00
N VAL A 52 -10.29 -5.79 0.55
CA VAL A 52 -11.04 -4.66 -0.01
C VAL A 52 -11.82 -5.20 -1.22
N PRO A 53 -13.17 -5.27 -1.18
CA PRO A 53 -13.91 -5.98 -2.21
C PRO A 53 -13.80 -5.28 -3.57
N ARG A 54 -13.41 -6.04 -4.61
CA ARG A 54 -13.58 -5.73 -6.05
C ARG A 54 -12.98 -4.40 -6.58
N ALA A 55 -11.86 -3.93 -6.04
CA ALA A 55 -11.13 -2.84 -6.68
C ALA A 55 -10.69 -3.22 -8.13
N GLN A 56 -10.83 -2.28 -9.06
CA GLN A 56 -10.40 -2.45 -10.46
C GLN A 56 -9.45 -1.30 -10.83
N PRO A 57 -8.49 -1.52 -11.77
CA PRO A 57 -7.58 -0.46 -12.19
C PRO A 57 -8.33 0.74 -12.78
N ARG A 58 -8.46 1.82 -12.00
CA ARG A 58 -9.18 3.04 -12.39
C ARG A 58 -8.66 4.25 -11.61
N LEU A 59 -8.44 5.37 -12.29
CA LEU A 59 -8.22 6.67 -11.65
C LEU A 59 -9.54 7.21 -11.06
N PRO A 60 -9.51 8.04 -10.00
CA PRO A 60 -10.72 8.67 -9.50
C PRO A 60 -11.35 9.54 -10.59
N SER A 61 -12.68 9.49 -10.71
CA SER A 61 -13.41 10.38 -11.62
C SER A 61 -13.32 11.81 -11.11
N VAL A 62 -12.91 12.74 -11.97
CA VAL A 62 -12.95 14.17 -11.66
C VAL A 62 -14.43 14.61 -11.69
N PRO A 63 -14.99 15.16 -10.60
CA PRO A 63 -16.35 15.66 -10.60
C PRO A 63 -16.53 16.69 -11.72
N SER A 64 -17.66 16.63 -12.43
CA SER A 64 -18.03 17.65 -13.42
C SER A 64 -18.39 19.00 -12.79
N ALA A 65 -18.63 19.03 -11.48
CA ALA A 65 -18.87 20.23 -10.70
C ALA A 65 -17.55 20.87 -10.27
N ASP A 66 -17.45 22.18 -10.46
CA ASP A 66 -16.33 23.00 -9.98
C ASP A 66 -16.21 22.91 -8.43
N PHE A 67 -14.98 22.83 -7.92
CA PHE A 67 -14.68 22.78 -6.49
C PHE A 67 -14.84 24.14 -5.78
N SER A 68 -15.30 25.18 -6.49
CA SER A 68 -15.48 26.55 -5.96
C SER A 68 -16.40 26.65 -4.73
N GLY A 69 -17.27 25.68 -4.47
CA GLY A 69 -18.09 25.59 -3.26
C GLY A 69 -17.68 24.50 -2.26
N HIS A 70 -16.59 23.77 -2.53
CA HIS A 70 -16.18 22.62 -1.71
C HIS A 70 -15.47 23.06 -0.43
N ALA A 71 -15.95 22.59 0.72
CA ALA A 71 -15.33 22.86 2.02
C ALA A 71 -14.22 21.83 2.30
N PHE A 72 -12.98 22.19 1.97
CA PHE A 72 -11.80 21.39 2.33
C PHE A 72 -11.59 21.37 3.85
N VAL A 73 -11.13 20.23 4.38
CA VAL A 73 -10.98 20.01 5.82
C VAL A 73 -9.57 19.52 6.12
N PRO A 74 -8.88 20.03 7.16
CA PRO A 74 -7.56 19.54 7.53
C PRO A 74 -7.53 18.02 7.73
N ALA A 75 -6.56 17.36 7.11
CA ALA A 75 -6.41 15.92 7.18
C ALA A 75 -6.08 15.47 8.61
N ALA A 76 -6.79 14.46 9.13
CA ALA A 76 -6.67 14.03 10.51
C ALA A 76 -6.91 12.53 10.68
N LYS A 77 -6.39 11.95 11.77
CA LYS A 77 -6.57 10.53 12.10
C LYS A 77 -8.03 10.23 12.44
N ARG A 78 -8.54 9.09 11.95
CA ARG A 78 -9.90 8.59 12.21
C ARG A 78 -9.98 7.10 12.57
N ILE A 79 -8.98 6.31 12.18
CA ILE A 79 -8.88 4.89 12.57
C ILE A 79 -8.30 4.82 14.00
N LEU A 80 -9.18 4.61 14.99
CA LEU A 80 -8.82 4.56 16.42
C LEU A 80 -8.95 3.16 17.02
N SER A 81 -9.58 2.24 16.30
CA SER A 81 -9.77 0.85 16.72
C SER A 81 -9.73 -0.08 15.51
N THR A 82 -9.61 -1.39 15.76
CA THR A 82 -9.72 -2.42 14.71
C THR A 82 -11.07 -2.38 14.01
N ASP A 83 -12.15 -1.96 14.67
CA ASP A 83 -13.47 -1.85 14.04
C ASP A 83 -13.57 -0.63 13.13
N HIS A 84 -12.93 0.49 13.48
CA HIS A 84 -12.77 1.62 12.56
C HIS A 84 -11.99 1.22 11.31
N LEU A 85 -10.95 0.38 11.46
CA LEU A 85 -10.21 -0.15 10.33
C LEU A 85 -11.10 -1.01 9.42
N LYS A 86 -11.89 -1.93 10.00
CA LYS A 86 -12.83 -2.75 9.23
C LYS A 86 -13.88 -1.90 8.51
N GLN A 87 -14.36 -0.83 9.16
CA GLN A 87 -15.27 0.13 8.55
C GLN A 87 -14.60 0.80 7.33
N PHE A 88 -13.38 1.29 7.48
CA PHE A 88 -12.62 1.87 6.37
C PHE A 88 -12.43 0.88 5.23
N LEU A 89 -11.97 -0.35 5.50
CA LEU A 89 -11.72 -1.36 4.46
C LEU A 89 -12.99 -1.78 3.67
N ARG A 90 -14.18 -1.48 4.21
CA ARG A 90 -15.47 -1.71 3.56
C ARG A 90 -16.04 -0.46 2.86
N SER A 91 -15.39 0.69 2.96
CA SER A 91 -15.86 1.93 2.36
C SER A 91 -15.49 2.02 0.87
N ASP A 92 -16.28 2.79 0.13
CA ASP A 92 -16.00 3.08 -1.28
C ASP A 92 -14.66 3.81 -1.46
N VAL A 93 -14.29 4.66 -0.49
CA VAL A 93 -13.02 5.39 -0.50
C VAL A 93 -11.81 4.46 -0.42
N ALA A 94 -11.88 3.40 0.40
CA ALA A 94 -10.80 2.40 0.42
C ALA A 94 -10.74 1.62 -0.91
N CYS A 95 -11.90 1.31 -1.49
CA CYS A 95 -11.96 0.68 -2.82
C CYS A 95 -11.37 1.57 -3.91
N ASP A 96 -11.67 2.88 -3.88
CA ASP A 96 -11.14 3.86 -4.84
C ASP A 96 -9.64 4.05 -4.69
N LEU A 97 -9.11 4.11 -3.47
CA LEU A 97 -7.67 4.21 -3.22
C LEU A 97 -6.92 2.98 -3.76
N VAL A 98 -7.44 1.77 -3.52
CA VAL A 98 -6.86 0.54 -4.09
C VAL A 98 -6.99 0.54 -5.62
N SER A 99 -8.12 0.99 -6.16
CA SER A 99 -8.36 1.11 -7.60
C SER A 99 -7.34 2.04 -8.27
N PHE A 100 -6.99 3.15 -7.61
CA PHE A 100 -5.94 4.06 -8.05
C PHE A 100 -4.55 3.41 -8.05
N ILE A 101 -4.18 2.70 -6.98
CA ILE A 101 -2.91 1.96 -6.91
C ILE A 101 -2.82 0.94 -8.06
N LEU A 102 -3.93 0.26 -8.36
CA LEU A 102 -4.03 -0.68 -9.47
C LEU A 102 -3.95 0.00 -10.84
N ALA A 103 -4.51 1.21 -10.98
CA ALA A 103 -4.40 2.02 -12.19
C ALA A 103 -2.93 2.37 -12.49
N LEU A 104 -2.21 2.85 -11.47
CA LEU A 104 -0.78 3.13 -11.55
C LEU A 104 0.03 1.87 -11.86
N ASN A 105 -0.30 0.75 -11.20
CA ASN A 105 0.31 -0.56 -11.47
C ASN A 105 0.13 -0.99 -12.94
N LYS A 106 -1.05 -0.78 -13.52
CA LYS A 106 -1.34 -1.05 -14.94
C LYS A 106 -0.56 -0.10 -15.85
N ALA A 107 -0.47 1.19 -15.49
CA ALA A 107 0.16 2.22 -16.31
C ALA A 107 1.65 1.99 -16.56
N VAL A 108 2.35 1.35 -15.61
CA VAL A 108 3.79 1.04 -15.71
C VAL A 108 4.10 -0.38 -16.14
N LYS A 109 3.09 -1.20 -16.47
CA LYS A 109 3.29 -2.59 -16.86
C LYS A 109 4.21 -2.66 -18.09
N GLY A 110 5.34 -3.36 -17.96
CA GLY A 110 6.31 -3.56 -19.05
C GLY A 110 7.13 -2.32 -19.43
N LYS A 111 7.16 -1.27 -18.59
CA LYS A 111 7.83 0.00 -18.90
C LYS A 111 9.01 0.28 -17.97
N GLN A 112 10.08 0.85 -18.52
CA GLN A 112 11.25 1.32 -17.78
C GLN A 112 11.01 2.68 -17.13
N LEU A 113 11.86 3.05 -16.16
CA LEU A 113 11.86 4.40 -15.63
C LEU A 113 12.25 5.40 -16.72
N SER A 114 13.22 5.11 -17.58
CA SER A 114 13.62 6.03 -18.66
C SER A 114 12.66 6.14 -19.84
N ASP A 115 11.64 5.26 -19.94
CA ASP A 115 10.71 5.28 -21.08
C ASP A 115 10.00 6.64 -21.19
N PRO A 116 9.81 7.17 -22.42
CA PRO A 116 9.05 8.39 -22.65
C PRO A 116 7.63 8.27 -22.10
N CYS A 117 7.13 9.35 -21.49
CA CYS A 117 5.75 9.49 -21.08
C CYS A 117 5.32 10.96 -21.11
N GLU A 118 4.01 11.18 -21.03
CA GLU A 118 3.47 12.51 -20.84
C GLU A 118 3.80 12.97 -19.41
N GLU A 119 4.32 14.20 -19.31
CA GLU A 119 4.64 14.84 -18.04
C GLU A 119 3.92 16.19 -18.02
N SER A 120 2.75 16.25 -17.38
CA SER A 120 2.02 17.50 -17.20
C SER A 120 2.81 18.52 -16.38
N GLU A 121 2.35 19.76 -16.37
CA GLU A 121 2.94 20.81 -15.54
C GLU A 121 2.92 20.42 -14.05
N ALA A 122 1.84 19.79 -13.58
CA ALA A 122 1.70 19.33 -12.20
C ALA A 122 2.75 18.25 -11.85
N VAL A 123 2.98 17.28 -12.75
CA VAL A 123 4.04 16.27 -12.58
C VAL A 123 5.41 16.92 -12.46
N ARG A 124 5.75 17.86 -13.36
CA ARG A 124 7.04 18.56 -13.32
C ARG A 124 7.21 19.39 -12.05
N LYS A 125 6.14 20.07 -11.60
CA LYS A 125 6.12 20.81 -10.33
C LYS A 125 6.32 19.90 -9.12
N LEU A 126 5.66 18.74 -9.07
CA LEU A 126 5.86 17.74 -8.01
C LEU A 126 7.31 17.26 -7.93
N VAL A 127 7.91 16.91 -9.08
CA VAL A 127 9.33 16.54 -9.14
C VAL A 127 10.21 17.69 -8.63
N GLY A 128 9.94 18.93 -9.05
CA GLY A 128 10.67 20.11 -8.58
C GLY A 128 10.56 20.35 -7.07
N VAL A 129 9.39 20.09 -6.46
CA VAL A 129 9.22 20.13 -5.00
C VAL A 129 10.09 19.06 -4.33
N LEU A 130 10.09 17.83 -4.84
CA LEU A 130 10.93 16.74 -4.31
C LEU A 130 12.43 17.03 -4.47
N ASP A 131 12.84 17.68 -5.56
CA ASP A 131 14.20 18.17 -5.76
C ASP A 131 14.61 19.23 -4.74
N MET A 132 13.70 20.13 -4.40
CA MET A 132 13.97 21.11 -3.36
C MET A 132 14.13 20.45 -2.00
N LEU A 133 13.24 19.52 -1.64
CA LEU A 133 13.36 18.74 -0.41
C LEU A 133 14.68 17.93 -0.34
N TRP A 134 15.14 17.40 -1.49
CA TRP A 134 16.42 16.71 -1.58
C TRP A 134 17.61 17.62 -1.25
N ARG A 135 17.60 18.87 -1.73
CA ARG A 135 18.63 19.87 -1.44
C ARG A 135 18.62 20.28 0.03
N TRP A 136 17.44 20.39 0.65
CA TRP A 136 17.34 20.66 2.09
C TRP A 136 18.01 19.58 2.95
N VAL A 137 18.11 18.34 2.48
CA VAL A 137 18.89 17.32 3.20
C VAL A 137 20.39 17.64 3.17
N ASP A 138 20.90 18.25 2.11
CA ASP A 138 22.30 18.70 2.03
C ASP A 138 22.55 19.94 2.91
N GLU A 139 21.57 20.85 2.96
CA GLU A 139 21.62 22.07 3.77
C GLU A 139 21.47 21.79 5.28
N ILE A 140 20.87 20.66 5.64
CA ILE A 140 20.65 20.23 7.03
C ILE A 140 21.43 18.92 7.24
N PRO A 141 22.76 18.97 7.34
CA PRO A 141 23.57 17.77 7.47
C PRO A 141 23.28 17.05 8.80
N ALA A 142 23.60 15.76 8.84
CA ALA A 142 23.53 14.94 10.04
C ALA A 142 24.30 15.59 11.20
N ALA A 143 23.63 15.78 12.35
CA ALA A 143 24.29 16.30 13.54
C ALA A 143 25.30 15.29 14.07
N ALA A 144 26.48 15.76 14.50
CA ALA A 144 27.41 14.91 15.24
C ALA A 144 26.76 14.52 16.57
N HIS A 145 26.45 13.23 16.76
CA HIS A 145 25.87 12.73 18.00
C HIS A 145 26.33 11.31 18.30
N THR A 146 26.35 10.96 19.58
CA THR A 146 26.79 9.66 20.10
C THR A 146 25.64 8.67 20.31
N LEU A 147 24.40 9.08 20.01
CA LEU A 147 23.24 8.21 20.20
C LEU A 147 23.21 7.13 19.12
N ARG A 148 22.73 5.96 19.51
CA ARG A 148 22.55 4.81 18.62
C ARG A 148 21.31 4.94 17.72
N TYR A 149 20.35 5.77 18.11
CA TYR A 149 19.04 5.94 17.46
C TYR A 149 19.07 7.07 16.42
N GLY A 150 17.95 7.34 15.76
CA GLY A 150 17.86 8.30 14.66
C GLY A 150 18.48 9.68 14.95
N ASN A 151 19.02 10.30 13.90
CA ASN A 151 19.74 11.57 13.99
C ASN A 151 18.75 12.72 14.27
N PRO A 152 18.99 13.54 15.31
CA PRO A 152 18.09 14.64 15.67
C PRO A 152 17.98 15.73 14.60
N ALA A 153 18.94 15.85 13.66
CA ALA A 153 18.85 16.77 12.53
C ALA A 153 17.62 16.52 11.64
N PHE A 154 17.07 15.29 11.64
CA PHE A 154 15.81 15.00 10.99
C PHE A 154 14.66 15.86 11.52
N ARG A 155 14.66 16.22 12.81
CA ARG A 155 13.64 17.10 13.40
C ARG A 155 13.71 18.50 12.81
N THR A 156 14.92 19.00 12.57
CA THR A 156 15.13 20.29 11.91
C THR A 156 14.63 20.25 10.47
N TRP A 157 15.00 19.22 9.71
CA TRP A 157 14.53 19.04 8.34
C TRP A 157 13.00 18.89 8.27
N SER A 158 12.41 18.06 9.13
CA SER A 158 10.97 17.81 9.19
C SER A 158 10.19 19.05 9.61
N LEU A 159 10.71 19.86 10.54
CA LEU A 159 10.09 21.11 10.94
C LEU A 159 10.04 22.10 9.77
N GLN A 160 11.16 22.30 9.07
CA GLN A 160 11.21 23.17 7.89
C GLN A 160 10.25 22.70 6.80
N MET A 161 10.23 21.39 6.51
CA MET A 161 9.29 20.80 5.55
C MET A 161 7.83 21.02 5.95
N THR A 162 7.48 20.78 7.21
CA THR A 162 6.10 20.93 7.69
C THR A 162 5.64 22.39 7.64
N GLN A 163 6.51 23.34 7.98
CA GLN A 163 6.20 24.78 7.92
C GLN A 163 5.97 25.29 6.49
N GLN A 164 6.66 24.71 5.51
CA GLN A 164 6.55 25.08 4.09
C GLN A 164 5.54 24.22 3.31
N ALA A 165 5.01 23.16 3.90
CA ALA A 165 4.12 22.21 3.22
C ALA A 165 2.91 22.86 2.53
N PRO A 166 2.19 23.84 3.13
CA PRO A 166 1.09 24.51 2.44
C PRO A 166 1.53 25.24 1.17
N GLN A 167 2.66 25.95 1.20
CA GLN A 167 3.20 26.69 0.06
C GLN A 167 3.74 25.76 -1.03
N LEU A 168 4.40 24.67 -0.61
CA LEU A 168 4.90 23.63 -1.51
C LEU A 168 3.75 23.00 -2.31
N VAL A 169 2.68 22.61 -1.62
CA VAL A 169 1.53 22.01 -2.29
C VAL A 169 0.78 23.05 -3.13
N ALA A 170 0.57 24.26 -2.63
CA ALA A 170 -0.03 25.36 -3.39
C ALA A 170 0.67 25.62 -4.73
N SER A 171 2.01 25.47 -4.78
CA SER A 171 2.79 25.66 -6.01
C SER A 171 2.49 24.65 -7.12
N VAL A 172 2.00 23.46 -6.75
CA VAL A 172 1.60 22.38 -7.67
C VAL A 172 0.17 22.60 -8.19
N LEU A 173 -0.69 23.23 -7.37
CA LEU A 173 -2.11 23.40 -7.68
C LEU A 173 -2.37 24.54 -8.69
N PRO A 174 -3.38 24.39 -9.57
CA PRO A 174 -3.86 25.51 -10.37
C PRO A 174 -4.55 26.56 -9.48
N ALA A 175 -4.75 27.77 -10.02
CA ALA A 175 -5.31 28.90 -9.27
C ALA A 175 -6.70 28.62 -8.66
N GLY A 176 -7.56 27.87 -9.37
CA GLY A 176 -8.90 27.53 -8.90
C GLY A 176 -8.96 26.52 -7.76
N LEU A 177 -7.84 25.85 -7.42
CA LEU A 177 -7.79 24.78 -6.42
C LEU A 177 -6.94 25.13 -5.19
N GLN A 178 -6.53 26.39 -5.03
CA GLN A 178 -5.66 26.81 -3.92
C GLN A 178 -6.27 26.53 -2.53
N ALA A 179 -7.60 26.50 -2.41
CA ALA A 179 -8.29 26.15 -1.17
C ALA A 179 -8.00 24.70 -0.70
N ALA A 180 -7.63 23.79 -1.61
CA ALA A 180 -7.27 22.41 -1.27
C ALA A 180 -5.89 22.31 -0.58
N ALA A 181 -5.03 23.32 -0.68
CA ALA A 181 -3.66 23.27 -0.20
C ALA A 181 -3.58 22.96 1.31
N GLY A 182 -4.50 23.49 2.12
CA GLY A 182 -4.54 23.24 3.56
C GLY A 182 -4.80 21.77 3.93
N GLU A 183 -5.69 21.10 3.20
CA GLU A 183 -5.96 19.67 3.38
C GLU A 183 -4.79 18.82 2.87
N LEU A 184 -4.32 19.09 1.64
CA LEU A 184 -3.24 18.34 1.01
C LEU A 184 -1.90 18.45 1.75
N ALA A 185 -1.63 19.59 2.40
CA ALA A 185 -0.44 19.79 3.22
C ALA A 185 -0.32 18.76 4.35
N GLY A 186 -1.44 18.28 4.90
CA GLY A 186 -1.43 17.23 5.92
C GLY A 186 -0.90 15.91 5.39
N TYR A 187 -1.39 15.49 4.22
CA TYR A 187 -0.89 14.28 3.52
C TYR A 187 0.59 14.44 3.14
N PHE A 188 0.96 15.60 2.59
CA PHE A 188 2.35 15.88 2.23
C PHE A 188 3.28 15.81 3.45
N ALA A 189 2.94 16.47 4.54
CA ALA A 189 3.79 16.50 5.74
C ALA A 189 3.96 15.13 6.39
N ASP A 190 2.92 14.29 6.38
CA ASP A 190 2.96 12.94 6.96
C ASP A 190 3.59 11.90 6.01
N SER A 191 4.00 12.27 4.80
CA SER A 191 4.59 11.35 3.80
C SER A 191 6.06 10.98 4.03
N PHE A 192 6.76 11.64 4.97
CA PHE A 192 8.23 11.64 5.03
C PHE A 192 8.81 11.08 6.34
N GLY A 193 7.98 10.47 7.18
CA GLY A 193 8.40 9.91 8.48
C GLY A 193 7.90 10.72 9.68
N ASN A 194 8.21 10.25 10.88
CA ASN A 194 7.78 10.88 12.13
C ASN A 194 8.96 11.57 12.84
N ALA A 195 8.89 12.89 13.02
CA ALA A 195 9.97 13.66 13.66
C ALA A 195 10.25 13.28 15.12
N THR A 196 9.20 12.90 15.87
CA THR A 196 9.34 12.53 17.29
C THR A 196 10.10 11.23 17.44
N ARG A 197 9.67 10.20 16.70
CA ARG A 197 10.24 8.85 16.74
C ARG A 197 11.48 8.70 15.85
N ILE A 198 11.68 9.60 14.90
CA ILE A 198 12.75 9.56 13.88
C ILE A 198 12.68 8.22 13.13
N ASP A 199 11.48 7.87 12.69
CA ASP A 199 11.18 6.63 11.97
C ASP A 199 10.43 6.90 10.67
N TYR A 200 10.46 5.92 9.78
CA TYR A 200 9.70 5.91 8.52
C TYR A 200 9.27 4.47 8.20
N GLY A 201 8.16 4.30 7.49
CA GLY A 201 7.67 2.99 7.08
C GLY A 201 6.53 3.10 6.08
N THR A 202 5.91 1.95 5.80
CA THR A 202 4.89 1.79 4.74
C THR A 202 3.63 2.62 4.95
N GLY A 203 3.33 3.05 6.18
CA GLY A 203 2.26 4.01 6.45
C GLY A 203 2.52 5.38 5.80
N HIS A 204 3.75 5.90 5.94
CA HIS A 204 4.16 7.17 5.33
C HIS A 204 4.21 7.06 3.80
N GLU A 205 4.71 5.94 3.28
CA GLU A 205 4.67 5.63 1.84
C GLU A 205 3.23 5.63 1.30
N THR A 206 2.30 5.05 2.06
CA THR A 206 0.87 5.00 1.72
C THR A 206 0.25 6.40 1.78
N THR A 207 0.64 7.24 2.74
CA THR A 207 0.22 8.65 2.80
C THR A 207 0.71 9.44 1.57
N PHE A 208 1.93 9.19 1.08
CA PHE A 208 2.40 9.82 -0.16
C PHE A 208 1.56 9.38 -1.37
N CYS A 209 1.22 8.09 -1.46
CA CYS A 209 0.30 7.61 -2.49
C CYS A 209 -1.10 8.25 -2.37
N ALA A 210 -1.57 8.50 -1.14
CA ALA A 210 -2.83 9.18 -0.89
C ALA A 210 -2.81 10.65 -1.35
N LEU A 211 -1.68 11.35 -1.21
CA LEU A 211 -1.50 12.68 -1.78
C LEU A 211 -1.67 12.65 -3.31
N LEU A 212 -1.03 11.70 -4.00
CA LEU A 212 -1.18 11.55 -5.46
C LEU A 212 -2.63 11.21 -5.86
N TYR A 213 -3.30 10.37 -5.07
CA TYR A 213 -4.72 10.07 -5.25
C TYR A 213 -5.59 11.33 -5.12
N CYS A 214 -5.34 12.17 -4.11
CA CYS A 214 -6.08 13.42 -3.94
C CYS A 214 -5.87 14.39 -5.11
N LEU A 215 -4.64 14.50 -5.63
CA LEU A 215 -4.36 15.31 -6.82
C LEU A 215 -5.11 14.78 -8.06
N ALA A 216 -5.19 13.46 -8.21
CA ALA A 216 -5.99 12.85 -9.28
C ALA A 216 -7.50 13.11 -9.10
N LYS A 217 -8.02 13.01 -7.86
CA LYS A 217 -9.43 13.28 -7.54
C LYS A 217 -9.83 14.74 -7.80
N LEU A 218 -8.87 15.65 -7.65
CA LEU A 218 -9.02 17.07 -7.99
C LEU A 218 -8.86 17.37 -9.50
N GLY A 219 -8.48 16.38 -10.31
CA GLY A 219 -8.19 16.58 -11.74
C GLY A 219 -6.90 17.35 -12.03
N VAL A 220 -6.01 17.49 -11.03
CA VAL A 220 -4.69 18.13 -11.19
C VAL A 220 -3.73 17.25 -11.99
N VAL A 221 -3.90 15.93 -11.86
CA VAL A 221 -3.22 14.91 -12.66
C VAL A 221 -4.27 13.92 -13.20
N GLY A 222 -4.02 13.34 -14.38
CA GLY A 222 -5.00 12.51 -15.08
C GLY A 222 -4.43 11.20 -15.63
N GLU A 223 -5.16 10.58 -16.57
CA GLU A 223 -4.74 9.33 -17.21
C GLU A 223 -3.40 9.46 -17.95
N GLY A 224 -3.15 10.59 -18.62
CA GLY A 224 -1.88 10.87 -19.30
C GLY A 224 -0.68 10.85 -18.34
N ASP A 225 -0.87 11.30 -17.10
CA ASP A 225 0.18 11.37 -16.08
C ASP A 225 0.39 10.04 -15.35
N ALA A 226 -0.47 9.03 -15.51
CA ALA A 226 -0.46 7.83 -14.67
C ALA A 226 0.90 7.09 -14.69
N GLN A 227 1.57 7.04 -15.85
CA GLN A 227 2.92 6.50 -15.94
C GLN A 227 3.94 7.40 -15.22
N ALA A 228 3.88 8.71 -15.41
CA ALA A 228 4.83 9.67 -14.84
C ALA A 228 4.70 9.81 -13.32
N LEU A 229 3.49 9.63 -12.76
CA LEU A 229 3.27 9.59 -11.31
C LEU A 229 4.11 8.50 -10.64
N VAL A 230 4.34 7.37 -11.31
CA VAL A 230 5.20 6.30 -10.79
C VAL A 230 6.65 6.50 -11.24
N THR A 231 6.87 6.66 -12.54
CA THR A 231 8.22 6.63 -13.15
C THR A 231 9.01 7.93 -13.02
N ARG A 232 8.37 9.03 -12.60
CA ARG A 232 9.01 10.31 -12.29
C ARG A 232 8.81 10.67 -10.84
N VAL A 233 7.56 10.88 -10.42
CA VAL A 233 7.25 11.42 -9.09
C VAL A 233 7.59 10.42 -7.98
N PHE A 234 7.05 9.19 -8.05
CA PHE A 234 7.32 8.19 -7.03
C PHE A 234 8.77 7.70 -7.05
N ALA A 235 9.37 7.54 -8.24
CA ALA A 235 10.80 7.24 -8.37
C ALA A 235 11.66 8.29 -7.65
N ARG A 236 11.37 9.59 -7.87
CA ARG A 236 12.09 10.68 -7.19
C ARG A 236 11.82 10.74 -5.69
N TYR A 237 10.59 10.43 -5.26
CA TYR A 237 10.24 10.30 -3.85
C TYR A 237 11.08 9.20 -3.17
N LEU A 238 11.24 8.04 -3.80
CA LEU A 238 12.05 6.95 -3.24
C LEU A 238 13.52 7.33 -3.13
N GLU A 239 14.07 8.05 -4.11
CA GLU A 239 15.43 8.59 -3.99
C GLU A 239 15.55 9.48 -2.76
N LEU A 240 14.66 10.47 -2.63
CA LEU A 240 14.62 11.34 -1.45
C LEU A 240 14.52 10.54 -0.15
N MET A 241 13.64 9.54 -0.08
CA MET A 241 13.47 8.74 1.14
C MET A 241 14.74 7.95 1.47
N ARG A 242 15.40 7.35 0.47
CA ARG A 242 16.69 6.66 0.68
C ARG A 242 17.76 7.61 1.20
N LYS A 243 17.80 8.85 0.71
CA LYS A 243 18.74 9.87 1.21
C LYS A 243 18.42 10.26 2.65
N ILE A 244 17.16 10.53 2.99
CA ILE A 244 16.73 10.86 4.35
C ILE A 244 17.05 9.71 5.31
N GLN A 245 16.68 8.47 4.95
CA GLN A 245 16.92 7.27 5.74
C GLN A 245 18.40 7.07 6.04
N THR A 246 19.27 7.25 5.05
CA THR A 246 20.71 7.04 5.20
C THR A 246 21.44 8.21 5.85
N THR A 247 20.99 9.45 5.61
CA THR A 247 21.61 10.67 6.18
C THR A 247 21.26 10.80 7.66
N TYR A 248 20.01 10.55 8.02
CA TYR A 248 19.52 10.76 9.38
C TYR A 248 19.27 9.46 10.15
N TRP A 249 19.64 8.30 9.61
CA TRP A 249 19.52 7.00 10.29
C TRP A 249 18.12 6.70 10.82
N LEU A 250 17.09 6.96 10.00
CA LEU A 250 15.69 6.74 10.41
C LEU A 250 15.47 5.28 10.79
N GLU A 251 14.76 5.05 11.89
CA GLU A 251 14.39 3.71 12.29
C GLU A 251 13.24 3.17 11.41
N PRO A 252 13.19 1.86 11.14
CA PRO A 252 12.04 1.25 10.48
C PRO A 252 10.77 1.29 11.35
N ALA A 253 9.74 2.00 10.90
CA ALA A 253 8.46 2.10 11.60
C ALA A 253 7.60 0.85 11.34
N GLY A 254 7.31 0.09 12.39
CA GLY A 254 6.48 -1.11 12.29
C GLY A 254 7.13 -2.26 11.51
N SER A 255 8.46 -2.25 11.34
CA SER A 255 9.17 -3.34 10.68
C SER A 255 9.03 -4.64 11.47
N HIS A 256 8.81 -5.72 10.73
CA HIS A 256 8.87 -7.08 11.26
C HIS A 256 10.30 -7.67 11.20
N GLY A 257 11.32 -6.83 10.95
CA GLY A 257 12.70 -7.24 10.77
C GLY A 257 12.83 -8.22 9.60
N VAL A 258 13.46 -9.36 9.84
CA VAL A 258 13.63 -10.42 8.83
C VAL A 258 12.32 -11.04 8.33
N TRP A 259 11.20 -10.79 9.04
CA TRP A 259 9.88 -11.30 8.68
C TRP A 259 9.06 -10.33 7.82
N GLY A 260 9.56 -9.11 7.58
CA GLY A 260 8.97 -8.14 6.67
C GLY A 260 9.45 -8.34 5.23
N LEU A 261 8.72 -7.76 4.27
CA LEU A 261 9.15 -7.70 2.87
C LEU A 261 10.42 -6.83 2.72
N ASP A 262 10.36 -5.64 3.33
CA ASP A 262 11.42 -4.64 3.40
C ASP A 262 11.22 -3.83 4.70
N ASP A 263 12.26 -3.11 5.13
CA ASP A 263 12.19 -2.33 6.37
C ASP A 263 11.31 -1.08 6.24
N TYR A 264 11.23 -0.49 5.04
CA TYR A 264 10.64 0.83 4.85
C TYR A 264 9.51 0.88 3.82
N GLN A 265 9.65 0.15 2.71
CA GLN A 265 8.84 0.34 1.50
C GLN A 265 8.05 -0.91 1.12
N PHE A 266 6.95 -0.72 0.40
CA PHE A 266 6.18 -1.83 -0.19
C PHE A 266 5.81 -1.54 -1.65
N LEU A 267 5.32 -0.34 -1.96
CA LEU A 267 4.89 0.04 -3.29
C LEU A 267 5.95 -0.09 -4.41
N PRO A 268 7.28 0.10 -4.21
CA PRO A 268 8.25 -0.20 -5.27
C PRO A 268 8.28 -1.67 -5.69
N PHE A 269 7.92 -2.60 -4.80
CA PHE A 269 7.81 -4.02 -5.15
C PHE A 269 6.50 -4.31 -5.90
N VAL A 270 5.41 -3.59 -5.59
CA VAL A 270 4.15 -3.65 -6.35
C VAL A 270 4.39 -3.13 -7.77
N TRP A 271 4.71 -1.85 -7.92
CA TRP A 271 4.82 -1.23 -9.24
C TRP A 271 6.05 -1.70 -10.02
N GLY A 272 7.17 -1.96 -9.34
CA GLY A 272 8.38 -2.47 -9.99
C GLY A 272 8.24 -3.90 -10.52
N SER A 273 7.45 -4.75 -9.86
CA SER A 273 7.14 -6.08 -10.42
C SER A 273 6.23 -5.98 -11.64
N ALA A 274 5.41 -4.92 -11.74
CA ALA A 274 4.60 -4.63 -12.93
C ALA A 274 5.48 -4.21 -14.12
N GLN A 275 6.49 -3.36 -13.89
CA GLN A 275 7.47 -2.97 -14.91
C GLN A 275 8.18 -4.16 -15.55
N LEU A 276 8.40 -5.23 -14.78
CA LEU A 276 9.12 -6.44 -15.20
C LEU A 276 8.21 -7.54 -15.78
N VAL A 277 6.89 -7.33 -15.84
CA VAL A 277 5.98 -8.31 -16.44
C VAL A 277 6.33 -8.51 -17.91
N ASP A 278 6.42 -9.78 -18.32
CA ASP A 278 6.76 -10.22 -19.68
C ASP A 278 8.17 -9.78 -20.16
N HIS A 279 9.05 -9.36 -19.24
CA HIS A 279 10.43 -9.02 -19.57
C HIS A 279 11.18 -10.23 -20.14
N PRO A 280 11.91 -10.11 -21.28
CA PRO A 280 12.48 -11.25 -21.99
C PRO A 280 13.61 -11.98 -21.24
N PHE A 281 14.42 -11.25 -20.47
CA PHE A 281 15.64 -11.81 -19.84
C PHE A 281 15.63 -11.78 -18.30
N ILE A 282 15.23 -10.67 -17.69
CA ILE A 282 15.17 -10.49 -16.24
C ILE A 282 13.99 -11.27 -15.67
N LYS A 283 14.27 -12.27 -14.84
CA LYS A 283 13.29 -13.11 -14.13
C LYS A 283 13.27 -12.73 -12.64
N PRO A 284 12.27 -13.16 -11.85
CA PRO A 284 12.27 -12.93 -10.40
C PRO A 284 13.55 -13.40 -9.70
N SER A 285 14.13 -14.52 -10.13
CA SER A 285 15.41 -15.02 -9.61
C SER A 285 16.62 -14.15 -9.96
N SER A 286 16.52 -13.25 -10.95
CA SER A 286 17.61 -12.36 -11.34
C SER A 286 17.98 -11.34 -10.26
N ILE A 287 17.18 -11.18 -9.20
CA ILE A 287 17.54 -10.32 -8.05
C ILE A 287 18.82 -10.78 -7.33
N HIS A 288 19.23 -12.04 -7.54
CA HIS A 288 20.49 -12.58 -7.00
C HIS A 288 21.70 -12.18 -7.85
N SER A 289 21.50 -11.85 -9.13
CA SER A 289 22.58 -11.47 -10.05
C SER A 289 23.07 -10.05 -9.77
N ARG A 290 24.35 -9.94 -9.46
CA ARG A 290 25.02 -8.64 -9.27
C ARG A 290 25.02 -7.82 -10.55
N GLU A 291 25.28 -8.44 -11.69
CA GLU A 291 25.30 -7.77 -13.01
C GLU A 291 23.94 -7.17 -13.35
N VAL A 292 22.86 -7.90 -13.08
CA VAL A 292 21.49 -7.41 -13.32
C VAL A 292 21.19 -6.21 -12.41
N LEU A 293 21.55 -6.28 -11.13
CA LEU A 293 21.33 -5.17 -10.20
C LEU A 293 22.21 -3.95 -10.51
N GLU A 294 23.44 -4.15 -10.96
CA GLU A 294 24.33 -3.05 -11.33
C GLU A 294 23.87 -2.37 -12.62
N GLY A 295 23.45 -3.14 -13.62
CA GLY A 295 23.04 -2.63 -14.93
C GLY A 295 21.62 -2.07 -15.00
N TYR A 296 20.66 -2.60 -14.23
CA TYR A 296 19.23 -2.32 -14.44
C TYR A 296 18.49 -1.73 -13.23
N ALA A 297 19.13 -1.58 -12.06
CA ALA A 297 18.46 -1.03 -10.88
C ALA A 297 18.06 0.44 -11.00
N CYS A 298 18.62 1.19 -11.96
CA CYS A 298 18.18 2.55 -12.28
C CYS A 298 16.94 2.60 -13.18
N GLU A 299 16.55 1.48 -13.79
CA GLU A 299 15.41 1.42 -14.72
C GLU A 299 14.17 0.73 -14.15
N TYR A 300 14.32 -0.05 -13.08
CA TYR A 300 13.23 -0.83 -12.50
C TYR A 300 13.15 -0.65 -10.99
N LEU A 301 12.00 -0.18 -10.49
CA LEU A 301 11.78 0.11 -9.07
C LEU A 301 12.05 -1.11 -8.17
N TYR A 302 11.68 -2.31 -8.62
CA TYR A 302 11.89 -3.55 -7.85
C TYR A 302 13.40 -3.83 -7.68
N LEU A 303 14.16 -3.73 -8.76
CA LEU A 303 15.62 -3.96 -8.73
C LEU A 303 16.33 -2.85 -7.95
N GLY A 304 15.87 -1.60 -8.07
CA GLY A 304 16.32 -0.47 -7.25
C GLY A 304 16.11 -0.70 -5.76
N ALA A 305 14.94 -1.23 -5.37
CA ALA A 305 14.66 -1.58 -3.98
C ALA A 305 15.57 -2.73 -3.49
N ILE A 306 15.74 -3.80 -4.26
CA ILE A 306 16.69 -4.88 -3.92
C ILE A 306 18.12 -4.37 -3.76
N LYS A 307 18.58 -3.51 -4.67
CA LYS A 307 19.92 -2.91 -4.61
C LYS A 307 20.10 -2.11 -3.32
N PHE A 308 19.08 -1.34 -2.93
CA PHE A 308 19.11 -0.59 -1.67
C PHE A 308 19.13 -1.51 -0.45
N VAL A 309 18.32 -2.57 -0.41
CA VAL A 309 18.33 -3.59 0.67
C VAL A 309 19.74 -4.15 0.86
N LYS A 310 20.39 -4.59 -0.23
CA LYS A 310 21.76 -5.15 -0.20
C LYS A 310 22.83 -4.12 0.19
N GLN A 311 22.56 -2.82 0.00
CA GLN A 311 23.46 -1.75 0.42
C GLN A 311 23.41 -1.55 1.94
N VAL A 312 22.21 -1.50 2.51
CA VAL A 312 21.98 -1.17 3.92
C VAL A 312 22.08 -2.38 4.85
N LYS A 313 21.64 -3.57 4.43
CA LYS A 313 21.74 -4.81 5.22
C LYS A 313 23.01 -5.56 4.83
N LYS A 314 23.88 -5.85 5.82
CA LYS A 314 25.10 -6.63 5.61
C LYS A 314 24.81 -8.12 5.77
N GLY A 315 25.28 -8.92 4.82
CA GLY A 315 25.14 -10.38 4.83
C GLY A 315 24.44 -10.91 3.58
N PRO A 316 24.34 -12.24 3.43
CA PRO A 316 23.57 -12.87 2.37
C PRO A 316 22.09 -12.46 2.42
N LEU A 317 21.48 -12.23 1.25
CA LEU A 317 20.08 -11.78 1.17
C LEU A 317 19.11 -12.78 1.85
N GLN A 318 19.42 -14.08 1.81
CA GLN A 318 18.64 -15.13 2.48
C GLN A 318 18.54 -14.92 4.00
N GLU A 319 19.59 -14.37 4.62
CA GLU A 319 19.64 -14.16 6.07
C GLU A 319 18.99 -12.83 6.46
N THR A 320 19.21 -11.80 5.64
CA THR A 320 18.76 -10.44 5.96
C THR A 320 17.33 -10.15 5.47
N SER A 321 16.86 -10.89 4.47
CA SER A 321 15.57 -10.67 3.79
C SER A 321 15.04 -11.96 3.15
N PRO A 322 14.76 -13.03 3.93
CA PRO A 322 14.36 -14.35 3.43
C PRO A 322 13.10 -14.29 2.55
N MET A 323 12.12 -13.45 2.87
CA MET A 323 10.88 -13.33 2.09
C MET A 323 11.14 -12.88 0.64
N LEU A 324 12.08 -11.95 0.42
CA LEU A 324 12.46 -11.53 -0.93
C LEU A 324 13.09 -12.68 -1.72
N VAL A 325 13.84 -13.56 -1.04
CA VAL A 325 14.40 -14.76 -1.68
C VAL A 325 13.31 -15.77 -2.00
N ASP A 326 12.36 -16.01 -1.10
CA ASP A 326 11.25 -16.92 -1.35
C ASP A 326 10.36 -16.43 -2.51
N ILE A 327 10.09 -15.12 -2.60
CA ILE A 327 9.38 -14.51 -3.73
C ILE A 327 10.17 -14.68 -5.03
N SER A 328 11.50 -14.60 -5.00
CA SER A 328 12.35 -14.78 -6.18
C SER A 328 12.29 -16.19 -6.80
N GLY A 329 11.81 -17.18 -6.03
CA GLY A 329 11.54 -18.53 -6.51
C GLY A 329 10.30 -18.65 -7.39
N ILE A 330 9.44 -17.61 -7.44
CA ILE A 330 8.27 -17.57 -8.32
C ILE A 330 8.76 -17.35 -9.76
N PRO A 331 8.31 -18.17 -10.74
CA PRO A 331 8.90 -18.13 -12.09
C PRO A 331 8.53 -16.90 -12.92
N MET A 332 7.39 -16.25 -12.64
CA MET A 332 6.83 -15.19 -13.49
C MET A 332 6.55 -13.91 -12.70
N TRP A 333 7.00 -12.77 -13.24
CA TRP A 333 6.72 -11.45 -12.67
C TRP A 333 5.22 -11.12 -12.57
N SER A 334 4.39 -11.62 -13.50
CA SER A 334 2.93 -11.47 -13.42
C SER A 334 2.33 -12.11 -12.16
N LYS A 335 2.89 -13.24 -11.70
CA LYS A 335 2.50 -13.90 -10.45
C LYS A 335 3.07 -13.19 -9.24
N VAL A 336 4.31 -12.71 -9.31
CA VAL A 336 4.91 -11.85 -8.27
C VAL A 336 4.04 -10.61 -8.07
N ASN A 337 3.71 -9.87 -9.13
CA ASN A 337 2.90 -8.66 -9.07
C ASN A 337 1.52 -8.91 -8.47
N SER A 338 0.83 -9.97 -8.94
CA SER A 338 -0.47 -10.36 -8.37
C SER A 338 -0.38 -10.68 -6.87
N GLY A 339 0.71 -11.32 -6.45
CA GLY A 339 1.01 -11.60 -5.04
C GLY A 339 1.32 -10.34 -4.23
N MET A 340 2.15 -9.44 -4.76
CA MET A 340 2.51 -8.16 -4.15
C MET A 340 1.28 -7.29 -3.90
N VAL A 341 0.35 -7.21 -4.86
CA VAL A 341 -0.92 -6.48 -4.69
C VAL A 341 -1.74 -7.04 -3.52
N LYS A 342 -1.88 -8.37 -3.44
CA LYS A 342 -2.64 -9.03 -2.35
C LYS A 342 -1.95 -8.83 -1.00
N MET A 343 -0.63 -8.95 -0.98
CA MET A 343 0.16 -8.79 0.23
C MET A 343 0.15 -7.34 0.72
N TYR A 344 0.18 -6.34 -0.18
CA TYR A 344 0.03 -4.93 0.21
C TYR A 344 -1.31 -4.68 0.91
N GLN A 345 -2.41 -5.23 0.37
CA GLN A 345 -3.72 -5.12 1.02
C GLN A 345 -3.74 -5.79 2.40
N ALA A 346 -3.15 -6.97 2.55
CA ALA A 346 -3.18 -7.73 3.80
C ALA A 346 -2.19 -7.20 4.86
N GLU A 347 -0.97 -6.83 4.45
CA GLU A 347 0.15 -6.52 5.33
C GLU A 347 0.40 -5.02 5.50
N VAL A 348 -0.25 -4.16 4.71
CA VAL A 348 -0.21 -2.70 4.90
C VAL A 348 -1.61 -2.18 5.20
N LEU A 349 -2.53 -2.27 4.23
CA LEU A 349 -3.86 -1.64 4.37
C LEU A 349 -4.73 -2.31 5.45
N ALA A 350 -4.62 -3.62 5.65
CA ALA A 350 -5.39 -4.33 6.67
C ALA A 350 -4.70 -4.41 8.05
N LYS A 351 -3.57 -3.70 8.24
CA LYS A 351 -2.86 -3.68 9.53
C LYS A 351 -3.16 -2.41 10.31
N PHE A 352 -3.87 -2.58 11.42
CA PHE A 352 -4.19 -1.50 12.34
C PHE A 352 -2.96 -0.70 12.81
N PRO A 353 -1.83 -1.32 13.22
CA PRO A 353 -0.67 -0.56 13.66
C PRO A 353 -0.12 0.42 12.62
N ILE A 354 -0.33 0.13 11.33
CA ILE A 354 0.07 0.98 10.21
C ILE A 354 -1.04 2.00 9.91
N MET A 355 -2.25 1.53 9.63
CA MET A 355 -3.34 2.38 9.15
C MET A 355 -3.97 3.27 10.22
N GLN A 356 -3.72 3.06 11.51
CA GLN A 356 -4.11 4.01 12.56
C GLN A 356 -3.48 5.41 12.40
N HIS A 357 -2.41 5.51 11.59
CA HIS A 357 -1.75 6.77 11.30
C HIS A 357 -2.23 7.44 10.02
N PHE A 358 -2.99 6.73 9.18
CA PHE A 358 -3.52 7.26 7.93
C PHE A 358 -4.48 8.44 8.18
N LEU A 359 -4.38 9.46 7.33
CA LEU A 359 -5.12 10.71 7.46
C LEU A 359 -6.37 10.72 6.59
N PHE A 360 -7.42 11.38 7.09
CA PHE A 360 -8.70 11.55 6.43
C PHE A 360 -9.07 13.03 6.40
N GLY A 361 -9.56 13.48 5.25
CA GLY A 361 -9.98 14.85 4.99
C GLY A 361 -11.35 14.85 4.31
N SER A 362 -11.62 15.85 3.47
CA SER A 362 -12.81 15.89 2.63
C SER A 362 -12.64 15.10 1.31
N LEU A 363 -11.40 14.93 0.83
CA LEU A 363 -11.07 14.20 -0.40
C LEU A 363 -10.95 12.69 -0.17
N ILE A 364 -10.52 12.30 1.04
CA ILE A 364 -10.53 10.92 1.53
C ILE A 364 -11.35 10.94 2.82
N ASP A 365 -12.66 10.81 2.67
CA ASP A 365 -13.59 10.95 3.78
C ASP A 365 -13.72 9.66 4.59
N PHE A 366 -13.79 9.81 5.91
CA PHE A 366 -14.10 8.71 6.83
C PHE A 366 -15.60 8.69 7.12
N SER A 367 -16.42 8.55 6.07
CA SER A 367 -17.86 8.41 6.23
C SER A 367 -18.23 6.95 6.53
N PRO A 368 -19.28 6.69 7.33
CA PRO A 368 -19.89 5.36 7.36
C PRO A 368 -20.31 4.97 5.94
N ALA A 369 -20.06 3.72 5.54
CA ALA A 369 -20.62 3.21 4.29
C ALA A 369 -22.13 3.49 4.31
N ALA A 370 -22.66 4.09 3.23
CA ALA A 370 -24.09 4.34 3.14
C ALA A 370 -24.82 3.02 3.46
N PRO A 371 -25.87 3.04 4.30
CA PRO A 371 -26.61 1.82 4.58
C PRO A 371 -27.01 1.22 3.24
N ALA A 372 -26.59 -0.02 2.99
CA ALA A 372 -26.99 -0.75 1.80
C ALA A 372 -28.50 -0.57 1.67
N ALA A 373 -28.95 0.01 0.56
CA ALA A 373 -30.36 0.23 0.30
C ALA A 373 -31.08 -1.06 0.67
N ALA A 374 -32.00 -0.97 1.64
CA ALA A 374 -32.70 -2.13 2.16
C ALA A 374 -33.26 -2.90 0.96
N VAL A 375 -32.65 -4.05 0.67
CA VAL A 375 -33.18 -4.95 -0.35
C VAL A 375 -34.55 -5.31 0.17
N ASP A 376 -35.58 -4.94 -0.60
CA ASP A 376 -36.99 -5.12 -0.27
C ASP A 376 -37.17 -6.42 0.52
N ALA A 377 -37.60 -6.27 1.78
CA ALA A 377 -38.03 -7.40 2.57
C ALA A 377 -39.08 -8.17 1.75
N PRO A 378 -38.97 -9.49 1.61
CA PRO A 378 -40.00 -10.24 0.89
C PRO A 378 -41.33 -9.97 1.60
N ALA A 379 -42.33 -9.54 0.83
CA ALA A 379 -43.68 -9.34 1.32
C ALA A 379 -44.13 -10.58 2.15
N PRO A 380 -44.82 -10.40 3.27
CA PRO A 380 -45.21 -11.51 4.12
C PRO A 380 -46.07 -12.49 3.30
N GLN A 381 -45.55 -13.70 3.10
CA GLN A 381 -46.31 -14.78 2.47
C GLN A 381 -47.56 -15.03 3.32
N ARG A 382 -48.72 -14.85 2.70
CA ARG A 382 -50.02 -15.24 3.25
C ARG A 382 -49.96 -16.71 3.63
N ALA A 383 -50.22 -17.00 4.91
CA ALA A 383 -50.35 -18.37 5.40
C ALA A 383 -51.40 -19.15 4.59
N PRO A 384 -51.17 -20.45 4.30
CA PRO A 384 -52.19 -21.27 3.67
C PRO A 384 -53.36 -21.50 4.65
N PRO A 385 -54.60 -21.62 4.16
CA PRO A 385 -55.74 -21.85 5.04
C PRO A 385 -55.63 -23.25 5.67
N ALA A 386 -55.96 -23.31 6.97
CA ALA A 386 -56.04 -24.55 7.72
C ALA A 386 -57.15 -25.45 7.16
N ALA A 387 -56.79 -26.68 6.78
CA ALA A 387 -57.75 -27.72 6.41
C ALA A 387 -58.44 -28.24 7.67
N GLY A 388 -59.69 -27.80 7.89
CA GLY A 388 -60.62 -28.39 8.84
C GLY A 388 -61.21 -29.68 8.27
N ALA A 389 -61.14 -30.74 9.07
CA ALA A 389 -61.73 -32.05 8.79
C ALA A 389 -63.27 -32.03 8.95
N ALA A 390 -63.98 -32.75 8.07
CA ALA A 390 -64.92 -33.83 8.41
C ALA A 390 -65.92 -34.11 7.26
N GLY A 391 -66.16 -35.40 7.01
CA GLY A 391 -67.47 -35.90 6.54
C GLY A 391 -67.56 -36.39 5.10
N ALA A 392 -67.33 -37.70 4.90
CA ALA A 392 -67.97 -38.48 3.82
C ALA A 392 -69.42 -38.83 4.23
N PRO A 393 -70.28 -39.48 3.40
CA PRO A 393 -70.18 -39.82 1.97
C PRO A 393 -71.44 -39.39 1.15
N GLY A 394 -71.35 -39.40 -0.19
CA GLY A 394 -72.51 -39.18 -1.06
C GLY A 394 -72.31 -39.79 -2.45
N VAL A 395 -72.82 -41.01 -2.62
CA VAL A 395 -72.86 -41.76 -3.89
C VAL A 395 -73.98 -41.19 -4.77
N GLN A 396 -73.68 -40.87 -6.02
CA GLN A 396 -74.70 -40.64 -7.07
C GLN A 396 -75.17 -41.97 -7.69
N PRO A 397 -76.47 -42.10 -8.05
CA PRO A 397 -77.03 -43.31 -8.66
C PRO A 397 -77.24 -43.17 -10.19
N SER A 398 -77.22 -44.30 -10.92
CA SER A 398 -78.07 -44.64 -12.09
C SER A 398 -77.55 -45.87 -12.88
N PRO A 399 -78.37 -46.54 -13.72
CA PRO A 399 -79.68 -47.14 -13.45
C PRO A 399 -79.86 -48.52 -14.15
N ALA A 400 -81.10 -49.04 -14.13
CA ALA A 400 -81.66 -50.25 -14.79
C ALA A 400 -81.61 -51.54 -13.93
N ALA A 401 -82.65 -52.38 -13.82
CA ALA A 401 -83.86 -52.55 -14.60
C ALA A 401 -84.95 -53.30 -13.80
N ALA A 402 -86.17 -53.28 -14.36
CA ALA A 402 -87.19 -54.35 -14.37
C ALA A 402 -88.25 -54.44 -13.24
N THR A 403 -89.51 -54.39 -13.73
CA THR A 403 -90.73 -55.12 -13.31
C THR A 403 -91.27 -54.84 -11.90
N GLY A 404 -92.52 -54.44 -11.66
CA GLY A 404 -93.76 -54.63 -12.41
C GLY A 404 -94.74 -55.40 -11.51
N THR A 405 -95.81 -54.72 -11.10
CA THR A 405 -97.22 -55.16 -10.83
C THR A 405 -97.87 -54.20 -9.85
#